data_AF-A0A521Y1T9-F1
#
_entry.id   AF-A0A521Y1T9-F1
#
_cell.length_a   1.000
_cell.length_b   1.000
_cell.length_c   1.000
_cell.angle_alpha   90.00
_cell.angle_beta   90.00
_cell.angle_gamma   90.00
#
_symmetry.space_group_name_H-M   'P 1'
#
loop_
_entity.id
_entity.type
_entity.pdbx_description
1 polymer ?
#
loop_
_entity_poly.entity_id
_entity_poly.type
_entity_poly.pdbx_seq_one_letter_code
_entity_poly.pdbx_strand_id
1 'polypeptide(L)'
;MKNIGKVVFILLIILTSVQINNAASPTQPPVGRVVWVKGEFKAVTPDSHERALSRMSLLYLKDTLVTGSNSQAQIVFTDNTLMTFREESKFFIESYEYHPQSSHGSVGKYIMNLMKGGFRTITGLIAKRNPSDYRVNTPVATIGVRGTDYTVFLNQTGQLYVGSYTGSPCVGAGGGSLCLGDKTPYAYVPKADATPVPVTQPPAELQTKLDVVPATIAPSPPTSAPTSTTSGPEQPSVEGGAEATTINQTAPTVSSPTETNQNTVTVDTKETNSGGSENVSNFCIQ
;
A
#
# COMPACT_ATOMS: atom_id res chain seq x y z
N MET A 1 43.80 -48.63 40.30
CA MET A 1 43.28 -48.55 38.91
C MET A 1 41.75 -48.69 38.87
N LYS A 2 40.95 -47.80 39.51
CA LYS A 2 39.49 -48.00 39.62
C LYS A 2 38.60 -46.77 39.33
N ASN A 3 39.18 -45.61 38.96
CA ASN A 3 38.41 -44.36 38.77
C ASN A 3 38.52 -43.73 37.36
N ILE A 4 39.29 -44.30 36.43
CA ILE A 4 39.52 -43.71 35.10
C ILE A 4 38.39 -44.01 34.10
N GLY A 5 37.66 -45.12 34.25
CA GLY A 5 36.54 -45.45 33.36
C GLY A 5 35.30 -44.56 33.51
N LYS A 6 35.09 -43.94 34.69
CA LYS A 6 33.92 -43.08 34.95
C LYS A 6 34.09 -41.67 34.39
N VAL A 7 35.32 -41.15 34.31
CA VAL A 7 35.59 -39.80 33.80
C VAL A 7 35.51 -39.76 32.27
N VAL A 8 35.92 -40.84 31.58
CA VAL A 8 35.80 -40.95 30.11
C VAL A 8 34.34 -41.11 29.67
N PHE A 9 33.49 -41.76 30.47
CA PHE A 9 32.08 -41.93 30.15
C PHE A 9 31.25 -40.63 30.35
N ILE A 10 31.65 -39.75 31.27
CA ILE A 10 31.00 -38.45 31.49
C ILE A 10 31.43 -37.42 30.43
N LEU A 11 32.66 -37.50 29.91
CA LEU A 11 33.11 -36.62 28.83
C LEU A 11 32.50 -36.97 27.46
N LEU A 12 32.03 -38.20 27.26
CA LEU A 12 31.41 -38.66 26.01
C LEU A 12 29.90 -38.35 25.91
N ILE A 13 29.23 -38.07 27.04
CA ILE A 13 27.78 -37.76 27.10
C ILE A 13 27.51 -36.25 26.95
N ILE A 14 28.51 -35.39 27.15
CA ILE A 14 28.36 -33.93 26.93
C ILE A 14 28.53 -33.57 25.44
N LEU A 15 28.90 -34.54 24.59
CA LEU A 15 29.05 -34.35 23.14
C LEU A 15 27.78 -34.67 22.32
N THR A 16 26.63 -34.88 22.98
CA THR A 16 25.37 -35.16 22.29
C THR A 16 24.46 -33.93 22.24
N SER A 17 24.33 -33.39 21.03
CA SER A 17 23.16 -32.68 20.49
C SER A 17 22.86 -31.27 21.03
N VAL A 18 23.65 -30.30 20.60
CA VAL A 18 23.13 -28.96 20.33
C VAL A 18 22.24 -29.08 19.08
N GLN A 19 20.94 -29.27 19.28
CA GLN A 19 19.94 -29.14 18.21
C GLN A 19 19.83 -27.65 17.86
N ILE A 20 20.50 -27.23 16.79
CA ILE A 20 20.29 -25.89 16.21
C ILE A 20 18.91 -25.94 15.55
N ASN A 21 17.88 -25.57 16.32
CA ASN A 21 16.56 -25.29 15.77
C ASN A 21 16.68 -24.05 14.89
N ASN A 22 16.97 -24.24 13.60
CA ASN A 22 16.78 -23.21 12.58
C ASN A 22 15.28 -22.96 12.47
N ALA A 23 14.74 -22.09 13.32
CA ALA A 23 13.47 -21.48 13.06
C ALA A 23 13.60 -20.72 11.73
N ALA A 24 12.98 -21.25 10.67
CA ALA A 24 12.86 -20.55 9.41
C ALA A 24 12.18 -19.21 9.71
N SER A 25 12.92 -18.11 9.58
CA SER A 25 12.35 -16.79 9.78
C SER A 25 11.25 -16.60 8.74
N PRO A 26 10.08 -16.08 9.13
CA PRO A 26 8.99 -15.86 8.19
C PRO A 26 9.52 -14.99 7.05
N THR A 27 9.53 -15.55 5.84
CA THR A 27 9.94 -14.80 4.65
C THR A 27 8.86 -13.78 4.38
N GLN A 28 9.20 -12.50 4.53
CA GLN A 28 8.26 -11.41 4.29
C GLN A 28 7.73 -11.51 2.85
N PRO A 29 6.40 -11.48 2.63
CA PRO A 29 5.86 -11.55 1.28
C PRO A 29 6.28 -10.32 0.46
N PRO A 30 6.52 -10.47 -0.85
CA PRO A 30 6.82 -9.35 -1.71
C PRO A 30 5.60 -8.44 -1.87
N VAL A 31 5.83 -7.13 -1.92
CA VAL A 31 4.78 -6.11 -2.12
C VAL A 31 4.63 -5.69 -3.58
N GLY A 32 5.57 -6.12 -4.42
CA GLY A 32 5.60 -5.79 -5.83
C GLY A 32 6.78 -6.42 -6.55
N ARG A 33 6.93 -6.08 -7.83
CA ARG A 33 8.04 -6.53 -8.67
C ARG A 33 8.45 -5.47 -9.68
N VAL A 34 9.66 -5.61 -10.19
CA VAL A 34 10.20 -4.79 -11.26
C VAL A 34 9.67 -5.23 -12.62
N VAL A 35 9.16 -4.28 -13.40
CA VAL A 35 8.66 -4.48 -14.77
C VAL A 35 9.80 -4.34 -15.77
N TRP A 36 10.57 -3.25 -15.70
CA TRP A 36 11.74 -2.99 -16.54
C TRP A 36 12.70 -2.02 -15.84
N VAL A 37 13.96 -2.01 -16.28
CA VAL A 37 15.03 -1.11 -15.82
C VAL A 37 15.85 -0.65 -17.02
N LYS A 38 16.20 0.64 -17.05
CA LYS A 38 17.23 1.24 -17.88
C LYS A 38 18.27 1.84 -16.93
N GLY A 39 19.54 1.44 -17.04
CA GLY A 39 20.59 1.90 -16.13
C GLY A 39 20.57 1.16 -14.79
N GLU A 40 20.88 1.88 -13.71
CA GLU A 40 21.02 1.32 -12.36
C GLU A 40 19.73 1.47 -11.54
N PHE A 41 19.32 0.37 -10.92
CA PHE A 41 18.23 0.35 -9.95
C PHE A 41 18.55 -0.64 -8.83
N LYS A 42 18.37 -0.23 -7.58
CA LYS A 42 18.63 -1.06 -6.41
C LYS A 42 17.60 -0.87 -5.31
N ALA A 43 17.42 -1.89 -4.49
CA ALA A 43 16.76 -1.79 -3.18
C ALA A 43 17.82 -1.76 -2.09
N VAL A 44 17.61 -0.93 -1.08
CA VAL A 44 18.40 -0.87 0.14
C VAL A 44 17.49 -1.18 1.32
N THR A 45 17.82 -2.22 2.07
CA THR A 45 17.05 -2.65 3.24
C THR A 45 17.38 -1.78 4.47
N PRO A 46 16.60 -1.87 5.57
CA PRO A 46 16.88 -1.11 6.79
C PRO A 46 18.25 -1.37 7.43
N ASP A 47 18.80 -2.57 7.26
CA ASP A 47 20.15 -2.97 7.69
C ASP A 47 21.24 -2.58 6.68
N SER A 48 20.92 -1.71 5.71
CA SER A 48 21.83 -1.19 4.69
C SER A 48 22.37 -2.24 3.71
N HIS A 49 21.72 -3.40 3.61
CA HIS A 49 22.02 -4.37 2.55
C HIS A 49 21.48 -3.85 1.22
N GLU A 50 22.33 -3.84 0.19
CA GLU A 50 21.93 -3.45 -1.16
C GLU A 50 21.65 -4.65 -2.05
N ARG A 51 20.52 -4.63 -2.77
CA ARG A 51 20.20 -5.60 -3.82
C ARG A 51 20.03 -4.88 -5.13
N ALA A 52 20.85 -5.24 -6.12
CA ALA A 52 20.62 -4.82 -7.50
C ALA A 52 19.26 -5.36 -7.98
N LEU A 53 18.47 -4.50 -8.59
CA LEU A 53 17.15 -4.82 -9.09
C LEU A 53 17.17 -4.86 -10.62
N SER A 54 16.77 -6.00 -11.16
CA SER A 54 16.49 -6.19 -12.59
C SER A 54 15.04 -6.56 -12.81
N ARG A 55 14.60 -6.65 -14.07
CA ARG A 55 13.27 -7.16 -14.44
C ARG A 55 12.93 -8.44 -13.65
N MET A 56 11.69 -8.52 -13.15
CA MET A 56 11.17 -9.58 -12.28
C MET A 56 11.73 -9.64 -10.84
N SER A 57 12.71 -8.79 -10.48
CA SER A 57 13.15 -8.69 -9.08
C SER A 57 11.98 -8.31 -8.17
N LEU A 58 11.95 -8.91 -6.98
CA LEU A 58 10.92 -8.66 -5.98
C LEU A 58 11.26 -7.44 -5.12
N LEU A 59 10.20 -6.77 -4.69
CA LEU A 59 10.23 -5.61 -3.80
C LEU A 59 9.59 -6.02 -2.47
N TYR A 60 10.15 -5.51 -1.38
CA TYR A 60 9.71 -5.86 -0.03
C TYR A 60 9.34 -4.59 0.74
N LEU A 61 8.39 -4.72 1.68
CA LEU A 61 8.10 -3.66 2.66
C LEU A 61 9.41 -3.25 3.36
N LYS A 62 9.56 -1.94 3.60
CA LYS A 62 10.76 -1.27 4.11
C LYS A 62 11.97 -1.21 3.16
N ASP A 63 11.85 -1.65 1.90
CA ASP A 63 12.87 -1.35 0.90
C ASP A 63 12.92 0.17 0.62
N THR A 64 14.14 0.69 0.49
CA THR A 64 14.41 1.98 -0.16
C THR A 64 14.88 1.74 -1.59
N LEU A 65 14.06 2.13 -2.56
CA LEU A 65 14.34 2.00 -3.98
C LEU A 65 15.16 3.20 -4.47
N VAL A 66 16.24 2.94 -5.18
CA VAL A 66 17.20 3.96 -5.64
C VAL A 66 17.52 3.76 -7.12
N THR A 67 17.26 4.78 -7.93
CA THR A 67 17.75 4.85 -9.32
C THR A 67 19.05 5.65 -9.40
N GLY A 68 19.97 5.20 -10.25
CA GLY A 68 21.21 5.92 -10.53
C GLY A 68 20.99 7.12 -11.47
N SER A 69 22.09 7.78 -11.85
CA SER A 69 22.07 8.79 -12.92
C SER A 69 21.80 8.12 -14.27
N ASN A 70 21.17 8.83 -15.21
CA ASN A 70 20.75 8.33 -16.53
C ASN A 70 19.88 7.04 -16.45
N SER A 71 19.21 6.82 -15.32
CA SER A 71 18.50 5.58 -15.03
C SER A 71 17.00 5.80 -14.90
N GLN A 72 16.23 4.80 -15.28
CA GLN A 72 14.78 4.76 -15.08
C GLN A 72 14.39 3.33 -14.75
N ALA A 73 13.33 3.16 -13.97
CA ALA A 73 12.80 1.85 -13.68
C ALA A 73 11.29 1.94 -13.51
N GLN A 74 10.60 0.87 -13.87
CA GLN A 74 9.18 0.74 -13.56
C GLN A 74 8.94 -0.47 -12.69
N ILE A 75 8.08 -0.27 -11.70
CA ILE A 75 7.60 -1.31 -10.80
C ILE A 75 6.08 -1.44 -10.89
N VAL A 76 5.59 -2.59 -10.45
CA VAL A 76 4.18 -2.84 -10.22
C VAL A 76 4.00 -3.42 -8.82
N PHE A 77 3.09 -2.84 -8.05
CA PHE A 77 2.68 -3.35 -6.74
C PHE A 77 1.57 -4.39 -6.86
N THR A 78 1.33 -5.17 -5.80
CA THR A 78 0.31 -6.24 -5.80
C THR A 78 -1.13 -5.73 -5.93
N ASP A 79 -1.39 -4.45 -5.65
CA ASP A 79 -2.68 -3.78 -5.86
C ASP A 79 -2.82 -3.23 -7.29
N ASN A 80 -1.88 -3.56 -8.17
CA ASN A 80 -1.74 -3.06 -9.55
C ASN A 80 -1.39 -1.58 -9.67
N THR A 81 -0.89 -0.93 -8.62
CA THR A 81 -0.26 0.39 -8.78
C THR A 81 0.98 0.25 -9.66
N LEU A 82 1.07 1.03 -10.74
CA LEU A 82 2.24 1.12 -11.61
C LEU A 82 3.01 2.38 -11.28
N MET A 83 4.33 2.28 -11.07
CA MET A 83 5.17 3.44 -10.77
C MET A 83 6.44 3.39 -11.60
N THR A 84 6.68 4.46 -12.38
CA THR A 84 7.91 4.67 -13.16
C THR A 84 8.74 5.75 -12.51
N PHE A 85 9.98 5.44 -12.15
CA PHE A 85 10.93 6.35 -11.53
C PHE A 85 11.76 7.11 -12.56
N ARG A 86 12.06 8.37 -12.24
CA ARG A 86 13.11 9.17 -12.89
C ARG A 86 14.48 8.71 -12.40
N GLU A 87 15.52 9.27 -13.00
CA GLU A 87 16.88 9.12 -12.48
C GLU A 87 17.01 9.75 -11.09
N GLU A 88 18.07 9.34 -10.38
CA GLU A 88 18.47 9.88 -9.07
C GLU A 88 17.37 9.92 -8.00
N SER A 89 16.40 9.02 -8.12
CA SER A 89 15.25 8.95 -7.22
C SER A 89 15.55 8.10 -6.01
N LYS A 90 15.03 8.49 -4.85
CA LYS A 90 15.11 7.72 -3.60
C LYS A 90 13.71 7.63 -3.01
N PHE A 91 13.17 6.43 -2.97
CA PHE A 91 11.77 6.16 -2.64
C PHE A 91 11.67 5.05 -1.60
N PHE A 92 11.01 5.30 -0.48
CA PHE A 92 10.91 4.37 0.63
C PHE A 92 9.49 3.81 0.78
N ILE A 93 9.40 2.48 0.85
CA ILE A 93 8.15 1.74 1.06
C ILE A 93 7.88 1.66 2.57
N GLU A 94 7.15 2.63 3.09
CA GLU A 94 6.93 2.76 4.54
C GLU A 94 5.88 1.79 5.06
N SER A 95 4.68 1.80 4.48
CA SER A 95 3.58 0.91 4.87
C SER A 95 2.87 0.43 3.63
N TYR A 96 2.74 -0.88 3.50
CA TYR A 96 2.02 -1.48 2.39
C TYR A 96 1.30 -2.73 2.87
N GLU A 97 0.01 -2.78 2.61
CA GLU A 97 -0.85 -3.92 2.89
C GLU A 97 -1.94 -3.97 1.84
N TYR A 98 -2.24 -5.15 1.30
CA TYR A 98 -3.30 -5.31 0.31
C TYR A 98 -4.06 -6.61 0.52
N HIS A 99 -5.35 -6.46 0.80
CA HIS A 99 -6.31 -7.53 1.05
C HIS A 99 -7.43 -7.47 0.02
N PRO A 100 -7.27 -8.11 -1.16
CA PRO A 100 -8.25 -8.04 -2.25
C PRO A 100 -9.65 -8.58 -1.86
N GLN A 101 -9.71 -9.48 -0.87
CA GLN A 101 -10.92 -10.13 -0.40
C GLN A 101 -11.59 -9.38 0.78
N SER A 102 -11.06 -8.23 1.20
CA SER A 102 -11.69 -7.44 2.25
C SER A 102 -13.09 -6.99 1.81
N SER A 103 -14.08 -7.29 2.65
CA SER A 103 -15.48 -6.86 2.49
C SER A 103 -15.73 -5.47 3.07
N HIS A 104 -14.76 -4.90 3.77
CA HIS A 104 -14.85 -3.57 4.35
C HIS A 104 -14.57 -2.47 3.30
N GLY A 105 -14.91 -1.22 3.63
CA GLY A 105 -14.66 -0.07 2.76
C GLY A 105 -13.18 0.15 2.40
N SER A 106 -12.25 -0.43 3.15
CA SER A 106 -10.81 -0.46 2.86
C SER A 106 -10.36 -1.86 2.42
N VAL A 107 -9.40 -1.90 1.51
CA VAL A 107 -8.73 -3.13 1.04
C VAL A 107 -7.23 -3.12 1.37
N GLY A 108 -6.75 -2.20 2.19
CA GLY A 108 -5.34 -2.14 2.55
C GLY A 108 -4.82 -0.74 2.83
N LYS A 109 -3.48 -0.60 2.77
CA LYS A 109 -2.76 0.65 3.05
C LYS A 109 -1.60 0.83 2.07
N TYR A 110 -1.39 2.05 1.60
CA TYR A 110 -0.31 2.46 0.71
C TYR A 110 0.29 3.77 1.22
N ILE A 111 1.33 3.71 2.05
CA ILE A 111 2.09 4.89 2.51
C ILE A 111 3.53 4.76 2.01
N MET A 112 3.96 5.78 1.26
CA MET A 112 5.28 5.84 0.64
C MET A 112 5.96 7.17 0.94
N ASN A 113 7.29 7.21 0.86
CA ASN A 113 8.06 8.45 1.01
C ASN A 113 8.95 8.67 -0.20
N LEU A 114 8.78 9.80 -0.89
CA LEU A 114 9.74 10.29 -1.89
C LEU A 114 10.74 11.21 -1.20
N MET A 115 11.99 10.77 -1.11
CA MET A 115 13.06 11.53 -0.44
C MET A 115 13.77 12.48 -1.41
N LYS A 116 13.88 12.12 -2.69
CA LYS A 116 14.39 12.95 -3.80
C LYS A 116 14.06 12.33 -5.15
N GLY A 117 14.23 13.11 -6.23
CA GLY A 117 14.01 12.69 -7.60
C GLY A 117 12.53 12.70 -7.95
N GLY A 118 12.03 11.74 -8.72
CA GLY A 118 10.63 11.77 -9.11
C GLY A 118 10.10 10.47 -9.68
N PHE A 119 8.79 10.41 -9.82
CA PHE A 119 8.11 9.29 -10.44
C PHE A 119 6.83 9.74 -11.13
N ARG A 120 6.32 8.91 -12.03
CA ARG A 120 4.93 8.89 -12.48
C ARG A 120 4.29 7.64 -11.91
N THR A 121 3.05 7.75 -11.46
CA THR A 121 2.30 6.61 -10.95
C THR A 121 0.87 6.60 -11.48
N ILE A 122 0.37 5.40 -11.75
CA ILE A 122 -1.04 5.13 -12.02
C ILE A 122 -1.54 4.32 -10.83
N THR A 123 -2.45 4.90 -10.05
CA THR A 123 -2.87 4.33 -8.77
C THR A 123 -3.67 3.04 -8.95
N GLY A 124 -3.41 2.08 -8.07
CA GLY A 124 -4.07 0.77 -8.05
C GLY A 124 -5.33 0.71 -7.20
N LEU A 125 -5.67 -0.51 -6.80
CA LEU A 125 -6.94 -0.86 -6.18
C LEU A 125 -7.11 -0.30 -4.77
N ILE A 126 -6.02 -0.08 -4.01
CA ILE A 126 -6.10 0.52 -2.66
C ILE A 126 -6.69 1.94 -2.76
N ALA A 127 -6.04 2.81 -3.53
CA ALA A 127 -6.48 4.19 -3.72
C ALA A 127 -7.86 4.29 -4.37
N LYS A 128 -8.17 3.39 -5.31
CA LYS A 128 -9.47 3.36 -6.00
C LYS A 128 -10.61 2.99 -5.06
N ARG A 129 -10.37 2.04 -4.14
CA ARG A 129 -11.38 1.59 -3.17
C ARG A 129 -11.56 2.62 -2.06
N ASN A 130 -10.47 3.08 -1.47
CA ASN A 130 -10.49 4.09 -0.42
C ASN A 130 -9.30 5.06 -0.58
N PRO A 131 -9.55 6.26 -1.12
CA PRO A 131 -8.55 7.33 -1.25
C PRO A 131 -7.72 7.61 0.01
N SER A 132 -8.33 7.50 1.20
CA SER A 132 -7.65 7.78 2.48
C SER A 132 -6.57 6.75 2.86
N ASP A 133 -6.55 5.61 2.18
CA ASP A 133 -5.53 4.58 2.39
C ASP A 133 -4.28 4.80 1.54
N TYR A 134 -4.31 5.76 0.61
CA TYR A 134 -3.17 6.12 -0.22
C TYR A 134 -2.53 7.43 0.25
N ARG A 135 -1.21 7.42 0.42
CA ARG A 135 -0.42 8.59 0.74
C ARG A 135 0.99 8.49 0.17
N VAL A 136 1.47 9.57 -0.43
CA VAL A 136 2.90 9.79 -0.68
C VAL A 136 3.37 11.00 0.12
N ASN A 137 4.31 10.79 1.01
CA ASN A 137 4.97 11.83 1.78
C ASN A 137 6.24 12.30 1.05
N THR A 138 6.57 13.56 1.25
CA THR A 138 7.84 14.18 0.85
C THR A 138 8.33 15.06 2.00
N PRO A 139 9.59 15.51 2.01
CA PRO A 139 10.08 16.45 3.02
C PRO A 139 9.30 17.77 3.12
N VAL A 140 8.52 18.13 2.09
CA VAL A 140 7.84 19.45 2.03
C VAL A 140 6.33 19.38 1.88
N ALA A 141 5.76 18.21 1.58
CA ALA A 141 4.33 18.04 1.35
C ALA A 141 3.87 16.59 1.48
N THR A 142 2.57 16.42 1.67
CA THR A 142 1.85 15.15 1.56
C THR A 142 0.99 15.16 0.30
N ILE A 143 0.90 14.02 -0.39
CA ILE A 143 0.09 13.86 -1.60
C ILE A 143 -0.94 12.74 -1.35
N GLY A 144 -2.21 13.10 -1.45
CA GLY A 144 -3.35 12.19 -1.50
C GLY A 144 -3.92 12.12 -2.91
N VAL A 145 -4.73 11.10 -3.20
CA VAL A 145 -5.26 10.85 -4.55
C VAL A 145 -6.65 10.27 -4.53
N ARG A 146 -7.40 10.49 -5.61
CA ARG A 146 -8.66 9.80 -5.91
C ARG A 146 -8.60 9.21 -7.33
N GLY A 147 -8.04 8.01 -7.46
CA GLY A 147 -7.91 7.28 -8.74
C GLY A 147 -7.18 8.09 -9.81
N THR A 148 -5.87 8.25 -9.69
CA THR A 148 -5.09 9.22 -10.47
C THR A 148 -3.96 8.60 -11.28
N ASP A 149 -3.65 9.26 -12.38
CA ASP A 149 -2.37 9.17 -13.09
C ASP A 149 -1.66 10.51 -12.89
N TYR A 150 -0.57 10.51 -12.14
CA TYR A 150 0.11 11.75 -11.75
C TYR A 150 1.62 11.57 -11.71
N THR A 151 2.33 12.69 -11.80
CA THR A 151 3.79 12.75 -11.73
C THR A 151 4.23 13.66 -10.60
N VAL A 152 5.36 13.32 -9.99
CA VAL A 152 6.00 14.08 -8.92
C VAL A 152 7.46 14.25 -9.24
N PHE A 153 8.01 15.43 -8.92
CA PHE A 153 9.44 15.67 -8.89
C PHE A 153 9.81 16.54 -7.69
N LEU A 154 10.74 16.04 -6.88
CA LEU A 154 11.34 16.70 -5.74
C LEU A 154 12.82 16.87 -6.04
N ASN A 155 13.22 18.12 -6.28
CA ASN A 155 14.63 18.40 -6.57
C ASN A 155 15.49 18.42 -5.30
N GLN A 156 16.80 18.54 -5.48
CA GLN A 156 17.76 18.51 -4.38
C GLN A 156 17.66 19.72 -3.44
N THR A 157 17.06 20.83 -3.89
CA THR A 157 16.85 22.03 -3.08
C THR A 157 15.54 22.01 -2.28
N GLY A 158 14.77 20.92 -2.34
CA GLY A 158 13.51 20.76 -1.60
C GLY A 158 12.30 21.41 -2.28
N GLN A 159 12.40 21.74 -3.56
CA GLN A 159 11.26 22.21 -4.35
C GLN A 159 10.50 21.01 -4.91
N LEU A 160 9.18 20.99 -4.68
CA LEU A 160 8.30 19.94 -5.13
C LEU A 160 7.40 20.44 -6.26
N TYR A 161 7.29 19.61 -7.29
CA TYR A 161 6.37 19.79 -8.41
C TYR A 161 5.50 18.56 -8.55
N VAL A 162 4.20 18.77 -8.72
CA VAL A 162 3.22 17.70 -8.92
C VAL A 162 2.39 18.03 -10.15
N GLY A 163 2.17 17.06 -11.03
CA GLY A 163 1.34 17.20 -12.22
C GLY A 163 0.29 16.10 -12.31
N SER A 164 -0.92 16.44 -12.76
CA SER A 164 -1.99 15.48 -13.03
C SER A 164 -2.11 15.19 -14.52
N TYR A 165 -2.17 13.91 -14.89
CA TYR A 165 -2.61 13.47 -16.22
C TYR A 165 -4.10 13.12 -16.21
N THR A 166 -4.55 12.39 -15.18
CA THR A 166 -5.98 12.08 -14.97
C THR A 166 -6.29 12.00 -13.47
N GLY A 167 -7.56 12.28 -13.13
CA GLY A 167 -8.03 12.33 -11.74
C GLY A 167 -7.60 13.60 -11.02
N SER A 168 -7.78 13.62 -9.69
CA SER A 168 -7.50 14.79 -8.84
C SER A 168 -6.55 14.42 -7.69
N PRO A 169 -5.21 14.46 -7.91
CA PRO A 169 -4.26 14.38 -6.81
C PRO A 169 -4.30 15.69 -6.01
N CYS A 170 -4.28 15.58 -4.68
CA CYS A 170 -4.29 16.71 -3.76
C CYS A 170 -2.97 16.81 -3.02
N VAL A 171 -2.34 17.98 -3.07
CA VAL A 171 -1.09 18.28 -2.38
C VAL A 171 -1.42 19.08 -1.13
N GLY A 172 -0.94 18.65 0.03
CA GLY A 172 -1.09 19.35 1.31
C GLY A 172 0.27 19.75 1.87
N ALA A 173 0.42 21.02 2.21
CA ALA A 173 1.62 21.59 2.81
C ALA A 173 1.32 22.93 3.49
N GLY A 174 2.08 23.29 4.53
CA GLY A 174 1.97 24.61 5.15
C GLY A 174 0.59 24.98 5.71
N GLY A 175 -0.20 23.98 6.11
CA GLY A 175 -1.58 24.18 6.58
C GLY A 175 -2.62 24.43 5.47
N GLY A 176 -2.21 24.41 4.20
CA GLY A 176 -3.10 24.52 3.04
C GLY A 176 -3.08 23.25 2.18
N SER A 177 -4.02 23.18 1.23
CA SER A 177 -4.06 22.13 0.24
C SER A 177 -4.47 22.65 -1.14
N LEU A 178 -4.01 21.95 -2.18
CA LEU A 178 -4.33 22.22 -3.58
C LEU A 178 -4.59 20.91 -4.31
N CYS A 179 -5.80 20.74 -4.79
CA CYS A 179 -6.18 19.62 -5.65
C CYS A 179 -6.02 19.99 -7.12
N LEU A 180 -5.41 19.09 -7.88
CA LEU A 180 -5.16 19.26 -9.30
C LEU A 180 -6.35 18.78 -10.14
N GLY A 181 -6.42 19.24 -11.38
CA GLY A 181 -7.42 18.87 -12.36
C GLY A 181 -7.24 19.67 -13.64
N ASP A 182 -8.22 19.65 -14.55
CA ASP A 182 -8.08 20.22 -15.90
C ASP A 182 -7.70 21.72 -15.92
N LYS A 183 -8.20 22.50 -14.95
CA LYS A 183 -7.91 23.94 -14.83
C LYS A 183 -6.63 24.25 -14.04
N THR A 184 -6.20 23.29 -13.23
CA THR A 184 -5.02 23.41 -12.36
C THR A 184 -4.19 22.13 -12.53
N PRO A 185 -3.51 21.97 -13.67
CA PRO A 185 -2.85 20.70 -13.99
C PRO A 185 -1.58 20.46 -13.15
N TYR A 186 -1.02 21.50 -12.54
CA TYR A 186 0.22 21.41 -11.77
C TYR A 186 0.16 22.18 -10.45
N ALA A 187 0.87 21.66 -9.45
CA ALA A 187 1.17 22.32 -8.18
C ALA A 187 2.68 22.48 -8.01
N TYR A 188 3.05 23.54 -7.30
CA TYR A 188 4.41 23.81 -6.86
C TYR A 188 4.42 24.08 -5.35
N VAL A 189 5.39 23.47 -4.65
CA VAL A 189 5.67 23.76 -3.24
C VAL A 189 7.15 24.16 -3.13
N PRO A 190 7.46 25.43 -2.83
CA PRO A 190 8.84 25.95 -2.90
C PRO A 190 9.76 25.43 -1.80
N LYS A 191 9.21 25.07 -0.63
CA LYS A 191 9.94 24.63 0.56
C LYS A 191 8.98 24.02 1.58
N ALA A 192 9.53 23.43 2.64
CA ALA A 192 8.74 23.01 3.80
C ALA A 192 7.91 24.19 4.35
N ASP A 193 6.72 23.87 4.86
CA ASP A 193 5.74 24.80 5.43
C ASP A 193 5.16 25.85 4.47
N ALA A 194 5.56 25.88 3.20
CA ALA A 194 4.89 26.68 2.19
C ALA A 194 3.58 26.00 1.76
N THR A 195 2.55 26.80 1.52
CA THR A 195 1.31 26.28 0.91
C THR A 195 1.53 25.97 -0.58
N PRO A 196 0.86 24.94 -1.13
CA PRO A 196 0.96 24.64 -2.54
C PRO A 196 0.33 25.74 -3.40
N VAL A 197 0.99 26.11 -4.49
CA VAL A 197 0.49 27.11 -5.45
C VAL A 197 0.25 26.47 -6.82
N PRO A 198 -0.80 26.90 -7.55
CA PRO A 198 -1.06 26.42 -8.90
C PRO A 198 -0.03 26.97 -9.87
N VAL A 199 0.40 26.15 -10.83
CA VAL A 199 1.22 26.59 -11.97
C VAL A 199 0.62 26.08 -13.29
N THR A 200 0.72 26.87 -14.34
CA THR A 200 0.11 26.56 -15.64
C THR A 200 1.04 25.80 -16.58
N GLN A 201 2.35 25.92 -16.37
CA GLN A 201 3.36 25.20 -17.15
C GLN A 201 4.11 24.20 -16.25
N PRO A 202 4.36 22.97 -16.74
CA PRO A 202 5.23 22.05 -16.05
C PRO A 202 6.65 22.61 -16.02
N PRO A 203 7.39 22.46 -14.89
CA PRO A 203 8.82 22.71 -14.89
C PRO A 203 9.52 21.75 -15.88
N ALA A 204 10.74 22.08 -16.31
CA ALA A 204 11.47 21.33 -17.33
C ALA A 204 11.53 19.83 -17.03
N GLU A 205 11.64 19.48 -15.75
CA GLU A 205 11.75 18.11 -15.27
C GLU A 205 10.46 17.30 -15.46
N LEU A 206 9.29 17.96 -15.53
CA LEU A 206 8.01 17.30 -15.80
C LEU A 206 7.61 17.33 -17.30
N GLN A 207 8.34 18.05 -18.14
CA GLN A 207 8.06 18.12 -19.58
C GLN A 207 8.27 16.77 -20.27
N THR A 208 9.31 16.03 -19.89
CA THR A 208 9.48 14.65 -20.35
C THR A 208 8.54 13.76 -19.55
N LYS A 209 7.44 13.36 -20.18
CA LYS A 209 6.51 12.36 -19.64
C LYS A 209 7.24 11.02 -19.49
N LEU A 210 7.15 10.43 -18.29
CA LEU A 210 7.61 9.07 -18.08
C LEU A 210 6.63 8.08 -18.70
N ASP A 211 7.13 7.17 -19.54
CA ASP A 211 6.31 6.12 -20.12
C ASP A 211 5.92 5.08 -19.06
N VAL A 212 4.71 4.55 -19.21
CA VAL A 212 4.19 3.48 -18.36
C VAL A 212 3.83 2.31 -19.24
N VAL A 213 4.55 1.21 -19.11
CA VAL A 213 4.27 -0.06 -19.77
C VAL A 213 3.20 -0.79 -18.94
N PRO A 214 2.04 -1.17 -19.50
CA PRO A 214 1.03 -1.90 -18.75
C PRO A 214 1.59 -3.19 -18.11
N ALA A 215 1.34 -3.38 -16.82
CA ALA A 215 1.64 -4.62 -16.12
C ALA A 215 0.64 -4.82 -14.96
N THR A 216 0.35 -6.07 -14.63
CA THR A 216 -0.50 -6.45 -13.51
C THR A 216 0.14 -7.59 -12.71
N ILE A 217 -0.19 -7.70 -11.44
CA ILE A 217 0.07 -8.88 -10.62
C ILE A 217 -1.29 -9.54 -10.38
N ALA A 218 -1.46 -10.76 -10.90
CA ALA A 218 -2.64 -11.54 -10.57
C ALA A 218 -2.63 -11.83 -9.04
N PRO A 219 -3.78 -11.74 -8.35
CA PRO A 219 -3.86 -12.19 -6.97
C PRO A 219 -3.38 -13.65 -6.91
N SER A 220 -2.43 -13.95 -6.03
CA SER A 220 -2.09 -15.34 -5.75
C SER A 220 -3.38 -16.04 -5.26
N PRO A 221 -3.79 -17.17 -5.85
CA PRO A 221 -4.89 -17.94 -5.28
C PRO A 221 -4.53 -18.30 -3.83
N PRO A 222 -5.51 -18.36 -2.90
CA PRO A 222 -5.23 -18.82 -1.55
C PRO A 222 -4.58 -20.21 -1.65
N THR A 223 -3.41 -20.36 -1.05
CA THR A 223 -2.73 -21.65 -0.88
C THR A 223 -3.76 -22.63 -0.34
N SER A 224 -4.24 -23.53 -1.19
CA SER A 224 -5.12 -24.60 -0.74
C SER A 224 -4.29 -25.44 0.21
N ALA A 225 -4.60 -25.37 1.51
CA ALA A 225 -4.05 -26.29 2.48
C ALA A 225 -4.28 -27.72 1.98
N PRO A 226 -3.30 -28.63 2.12
CA PRO A 226 -3.50 -30.01 1.69
C PRO A 226 -4.68 -30.58 2.47
N THR A 227 -5.76 -30.88 1.75
CA THR A 227 -6.92 -31.57 2.32
C THR A 227 -6.47 -32.99 2.62
N SER A 228 -6.28 -33.31 3.90
CA SER A 228 -6.09 -34.68 4.35
C SER A 228 -7.39 -35.45 4.10
N THR A 229 -7.42 -36.22 3.03
CA THR A 229 -8.47 -37.20 2.75
C THR A 229 -8.32 -38.38 3.73
N THR A 230 -9.05 -38.36 4.83
CA THR A 230 -9.31 -39.59 5.61
C THR A 230 -10.49 -40.30 4.97
N SER A 231 -10.19 -41.42 4.32
CA SER A 231 -11.17 -42.39 3.81
C SER A 231 -11.36 -43.49 4.86
N GLY A 232 -12.62 -43.84 5.16
CA GLY A 232 -13.02 -44.96 6.03
C GLY A 232 -14.52 -44.94 6.33
N PRO A 233 -15.17 -46.09 6.53
CA PRO A 233 -15.95 -46.73 5.47
C PRO A 233 -17.47 -46.74 5.67
N GLU A 234 -18.12 -47.07 4.55
CA GLU A 234 -19.52 -47.33 4.24
C GLU A 234 -20.19 -48.45 5.07
N GLN A 235 -21.45 -48.23 5.49
CA GLN A 235 -22.51 -49.27 5.61
C GLN A 235 -23.93 -48.66 5.67
N PRO A 236 -24.99 -49.43 5.33
CA PRO A 236 -26.14 -48.95 4.58
C PRO A 236 -27.53 -49.13 5.27
N SER A 237 -28.59 -48.77 4.51
CA SER A 237 -30.03 -49.10 4.65
C SER A 237 -30.85 -48.09 5.49
N VAL A 238 -32.10 -47.70 5.20
CA VAL A 238 -33.23 -48.39 4.57
C VAL A 238 -34.29 -47.40 4.04
N GLU A 239 -35.12 -47.91 3.14
CA GLU A 239 -36.28 -47.35 2.43
C GLU A 239 -37.58 -47.37 3.25
N GLY A 240 -38.54 -46.47 2.98
CA GLY A 240 -39.93 -46.56 3.48
C GLY A 240 -40.69 -45.23 3.46
N GLY A 241 -41.79 -45.16 2.69
CA GLY A 241 -42.52 -43.92 2.39
C GLY A 241 -43.90 -43.74 3.04
N ALA A 242 -44.63 -42.79 2.41
CA ALA A 242 -46.09 -42.55 2.41
C ALA A 242 -46.70 -41.41 3.28
N GLU A 243 -47.41 -40.55 2.53
CA GLU A 243 -48.68 -39.82 2.79
C GLU A 243 -48.82 -38.61 3.74
N ALA A 244 -48.94 -37.44 3.09
CA ALA A 244 -50.01 -36.42 3.13
C ALA A 244 -50.81 -36.12 4.43
N THR A 245 -50.94 -34.82 4.77
CA THR A 245 -52.22 -34.05 4.73
C THR A 245 -52.03 -32.56 5.08
N THR A 246 -52.43 -31.72 4.13
CA THR A 246 -53.15 -30.42 4.13
C THR A 246 -53.29 -29.58 5.42
N ILE A 247 -52.95 -28.29 5.34
CA ILE A 247 -53.76 -27.04 5.52
C ILE A 247 -52.81 -25.88 5.92
N ASN A 248 -53.01 -24.60 5.64
CA ASN A 248 -53.73 -23.82 4.64
C ASN A 248 -53.29 -22.35 4.94
N GLN A 249 -53.24 -21.53 3.90
CA GLN A 249 -53.64 -20.11 3.90
C GLN A 249 -52.72 -18.95 4.39
N THR A 250 -52.44 -18.10 3.37
CA THR A 250 -52.54 -16.62 3.31
C THR A 250 -51.38 -15.72 3.75
N ALA A 251 -50.67 -15.19 2.74
CA ALA A 251 -50.21 -13.79 2.68
C ALA A 251 -51.43 -12.86 2.45
N PRO A 252 -51.42 -11.57 2.85
CA PRO A 252 -50.83 -10.47 2.04
C PRO A 252 -50.21 -9.37 2.98
N THR A 253 -49.66 -8.20 2.62
CA THR A 253 -49.18 -7.50 1.42
C THR A 253 -48.53 -6.20 1.95
N VAL A 254 -47.44 -5.77 1.29
CA VAL A 254 -46.92 -4.41 1.07
C VAL A 254 -47.65 -3.22 1.73
N SER A 255 -46.88 -2.29 2.33
CA SER A 255 -47.04 -0.81 2.24
C SER A 255 -45.87 -0.05 2.91
N SER A 256 -45.19 0.80 2.15
CA SER A 256 -44.58 2.09 2.59
C SER A 256 -45.53 3.22 2.09
N PRO A 257 -45.41 4.55 2.40
CA PRO A 257 -44.24 5.34 2.84
C PRO A 257 -44.51 6.59 3.76
N THR A 258 -43.46 7.40 3.99
CA THR A 258 -43.42 8.91 4.06
C THR A 258 -43.43 9.69 5.41
N GLU A 259 -42.38 10.52 5.56
CA GLU A 259 -42.16 11.84 6.26
C GLU A 259 -42.75 12.12 7.67
N THR A 260 -42.08 12.80 8.62
CA THR A 260 -41.59 14.20 8.58
C THR A 260 -40.78 14.56 9.84
N ASN A 261 -39.64 15.24 9.63
CA ASN A 261 -39.01 16.36 10.35
C ASN A 261 -39.45 16.78 11.78
N GLN A 262 -38.47 17.05 12.67
CA GLN A 262 -38.41 18.28 13.49
C GLN A 262 -37.06 18.47 14.23
N ASN A 263 -36.49 19.67 14.02
CA ASN A 263 -35.32 20.26 14.67
C ASN A 263 -35.48 20.46 16.19
N THR A 264 -34.38 20.36 16.94
CA THR A 264 -34.05 21.33 18.02
C THR A 264 -32.54 21.33 18.27
N VAL A 265 -31.87 22.47 18.09
CA VAL A 265 -30.49 22.74 18.53
C VAL A 265 -30.54 23.94 19.45
N THR A 266 -29.90 23.83 20.63
CA THR A 266 -29.70 24.91 21.59
C THR A 266 -28.20 25.22 21.72
N VAL A 267 -27.93 26.50 21.94
CA VAL A 267 -26.68 27.26 21.90
C VAL A 267 -25.87 27.08 23.21
N ASP A 268 -24.53 27.08 23.18
CA ASP A 268 -23.68 28.23 23.60
C ASP A 268 -22.16 27.92 23.83
N THR A 269 -21.36 28.93 23.48
CA THR A 269 -20.04 29.43 23.94
C THR A 269 -18.78 28.55 24.15
N LYS A 270 -17.85 28.74 23.21
CA LYS A 270 -16.49 29.33 23.35
C LYS A 270 -15.66 28.97 24.60
N GLU A 271 -14.56 28.26 24.38
CA GLU A 271 -13.33 28.44 25.16
C GLU A 271 -12.08 28.28 24.27
N THR A 272 -11.07 29.10 24.56
CA THR A 272 -9.83 29.27 23.79
C THR A 272 -8.74 28.47 24.48
N ASN A 273 -7.96 27.64 23.76
CA ASN A 273 -6.60 27.37 24.22
C ASN A 273 -5.65 26.91 23.10
N SER A 274 -4.39 27.34 23.25
CA SER A 274 -3.26 27.12 22.36
C SER A 274 -2.61 25.74 22.54
N GLY A 275 -2.05 25.19 21.46
CA GLY A 275 -0.87 24.33 21.51
C GLY A 275 -1.00 22.98 20.80
N GLY A 276 -0.11 22.76 19.82
CA GLY A 276 0.48 21.44 19.58
C GLY A 276 -0.10 20.58 18.45
N SER A 277 0.52 20.68 17.27
CA SER A 277 0.99 19.52 16.48
C SER A 277 0.04 18.32 16.25
N GLU A 278 -1.24 18.52 15.96
CA GLU A 278 -2.09 17.46 15.41
C GLU A 278 -2.97 18.00 14.28
N ASN A 279 -3.13 17.21 13.21
CA ASN A 279 -3.98 17.44 12.03
C ASN A 279 -3.42 18.18 10.80
N VAL A 280 -2.20 17.86 10.36
CA VAL A 280 -1.87 17.99 8.91
C VAL A 280 -2.35 16.75 8.10
N SER A 281 -2.83 15.72 8.78
CA SER A 281 -3.13 14.38 8.24
C SER A 281 -4.47 14.22 7.51
N ASN A 282 -5.43 15.13 7.67
CA ASN A 282 -6.78 15.04 7.08
C ASN A 282 -7.02 16.00 5.89
N PHE A 283 -6.03 16.81 5.50
CA PHE A 283 -6.27 17.91 4.55
C PHE A 283 -6.31 17.52 3.06
N CYS A 284 -5.82 16.35 2.68
CA CYS A 284 -5.75 15.92 1.28
C CYS A 284 -6.92 15.02 0.84
N ILE A 285 -7.82 14.66 1.76
CA ILE A 285 -8.90 13.69 1.51
C ILE A 285 -10.19 14.24 2.15
N GLN A 286 -10.82 15.22 1.50
CA GLN A 286 -12.22 15.62 1.75
C GLN A 286 -12.95 15.53 0.42
#